data_AF-A0ABD5AZ50-F1
#
_entry.id   AF-A0ABD5AZ50-F1
#
_cell.length_a   1.000
_cell.length_b   1.000
_cell.length_c   1.000
_cell.angle_alpha   90.00
_cell.angle_beta   90.00
_cell.angle_gamma   90.00
#
_symmetry.space_group_name_H-M   'P 1'
#
loop_
_entity.id
_entity.type
_entity.pdbx_description
1 polymer ?
#
loop_
_entity_poly.entity_id
_entity_poly.type
_entity_poly.pdbx_seq_one_letter_code
_entity_poly.pdbx_strand_id
1 'polypeptide(L)' 'RALIINARLTVHIDLLHQGNTHHEIEAVFKAFARALKQALRPSQEARIPSSKGVIES' A
#
# COMPACT_ATOMS: atom_id res chain seq x y z
N ARG A 1 1.43 -7.73 8.71
CA ARG A 1 0.58 -8.72 8.00
C ARG A 1 -0.90 -8.56 8.31
N ALA A 2 -1.34 -8.52 9.58
CA ALA A 2 -2.76 -8.41 9.95
C ALA A 2 -3.53 -7.30 9.20
N LEU A 3 -2.98 -6.08 9.14
CA LEU A 3 -3.58 -4.97 8.40
C LEU A 3 -3.88 -5.33 6.93
N ILE A 4 -2.91 -5.93 6.25
CA ILE A 4 -2.98 -6.21 4.81
C ILE A 4 -4.05 -7.26 4.51
N ILE A 5 -4.14 -8.29 5.34
CA ILE A 5 -5.13 -9.37 5.20
C ILE A 5 -6.54 -8.83 5.47
N ASN A 6 -6.74 -8.11 6.59
CA ASN A 6 -8.06 -7.60 6.95
C ASN A 6 -8.54 -6.50 6.00
N ALA A 7 -7.64 -5.68 5.46
CA ALA A 7 -7.96 -4.66 4.47
C ALA A 7 -7.99 -5.20 3.03
N ARG A 8 -7.67 -6.49 2.82
CA ARG A 8 -7.57 -7.14 1.51
C ARG A 8 -6.71 -6.39 0.50
N LEU A 9 -5.60 -5.85 0.99
CA LEU A 9 -4.61 -5.15 0.18
C LEU A 9 -3.54 -6.14 -0.29
N THR A 10 -2.93 -5.85 -1.44
CA THR A 10 -1.65 -6.46 -1.81
C THR A 10 -0.56 -5.44 -1.57
N VAL A 11 0.42 -5.76 -0.71
CA VAL A 11 1.47 -4.83 -0.30
C VAL A 11 2.83 -5.51 -0.35
N HIS A 12 3.77 -4.83 -1.00
CA HIS A 12 5.18 -5.19 -1.04
C HIS A 12 5.99 -4.12 -0.30
N ILE A 13 6.97 -4.53 0.50
CA ILE A 13 7.84 -3.63 1.26
C ILE A 13 9.26 -4.17 1.18
N ASP A 14 10.15 -3.38 0.58
CA ASP A 14 11.57 -3.66 0.53
C ASP A 14 12.32 -2.59 1.32
N LEU A 15 13.07 -3.04 2.32
CA LEU A 15 13.96 -2.18 3.07
C LEU A 15 15.33 -2.21 2.41
N LEU A 16 15.64 -1.17 1.62
CA LEU A 16 16.83 -1.12 0.77
C LEU A 16 18.15 -1.01 1.55
N HIS A 17 18.11 -0.44 2.76
CA HIS A 17 19.27 -0.24 3.62
C HIS A 17 18.89 -0.46 5.08
N GLN A 18 19.83 -0.99 5.85
CA GLN A 18 19.68 -1.32 7.27
C GLN A 18 20.73 -0.57 8.11
N GLY A 19 20.53 -0.54 9.43
CA GLY A 19 21.51 -0.07 10.40
C GLY A 19 20.93 0.48 11.70
N ASN A 20 19.64 0.82 11.72
CA ASN A 20 18.97 1.29 12.94
C ASN A 20 17.49 0.90 12.90
N THR A 21 17.08 0.02 13.82
CA THR A 21 15.71 -0.52 13.85
C THR A 21 14.63 0.55 13.99
N HIS A 22 14.89 1.65 14.72
CA HIS A 22 13.93 2.75 14.83
C HIS A 22 13.70 3.42 13.47
N HIS A 23 14.78 3.77 12.76
CA HIS A 23 14.70 4.37 11.43
C HIS A 23 14.14 3.40 10.38
N GLU A 24 14.44 2.11 10.47
CA GLU A 24 13.92 1.08 9.56
C GLU A 24 12.39 0.97 9.68
N ILE A 25 11.88 0.87 10.91
CA ILE A 25 10.44 0.83 11.17
C ILE A 25 9.79 2.13 10.67
N GLU A 26 10.36 3.28 11.01
CA GLU A 26 9.83 4.58 10.58
C GLU A 26 9.82 4.70 9.05
N ALA A 27 10.87 4.27 8.36
CA ALA A 27 10.96 4.25 6.90
C ALA A 27 9.86 3.38 6.29
N VAL A 28 9.64 2.18 6.83
CA VAL A 28 8.56 1.27 6.40
C VAL A 28 7.19 1.93 6.52
N PHE A 29 6.88 2.53 7.68
CA PHE A 29 5.57 3.17 7.89
C PHE A 29 5.38 4.42 7.03
N LYS A 30 6.41 5.26 6.88
CA LYS A 30 6.36 6.44 6.01
C LYS A 30 6.18 6.06 4.54
N ALA A 31 6.90 5.05 4.06
CA ALA A 31 6.78 4.55 2.69
C ALA A 31 5.39 3.98 2.42
N PHE A 32 4.89 3.13 3.32
CA PHE A 32 3.55 2.56 3.24
C PHE A 32 2.46 3.65 3.21
N ALA A 33 2.51 4.63 4.11
CA ALA A 33 1.53 5.71 4.17
C ALA A 33 1.50 6.54 2.88
N ARG A 34 2.68 6.82 2.29
CA ARG A 34 2.77 7.54 1.01
C ARG A 34 2.19 6.74 -0.15
N ALA A 35 2.51 5.46 -0.25
CA ALA A 35 1.97 4.58 -1.29
C ALA A 35 0.45 4.42 -1.18
N LEU A 36 -0.06 4.22 0.05
CA LEU A 36 -1.50 4.11 0.30
C LEU A 36 -2.22 5.42 -0.08
N LYS A 37 -1.68 6.57 0.30
CA LYS A 37 -2.25 7.88 -0.08
C LYS A 37 -2.31 8.05 -1.60
N GLN A 38 -1.34 7.54 -2.35
CA GLN A 38 -1.35 7.59 -3.82
C GLN A 38 -2.42 6.65 -4.40
N ALA A 39 -2.52 5.42 -3.88
CA ALA A 39 -3.49 4.42 -4.33
C ALA A 39 -4.95 4.83 -4.08
N LEU A 40 -5.22 5.57 -2.99
CA LEU A 40 -6.55 6.05 -2.63
C LEU A 40 -6.96 7.35 -3.35
N ARG A 41 -6.14 7.89 -4.25
CA ARG A 41 -6.51 9.10 -4.99
C ARG A 41 -7.72 8.81 -5.88
N PRO A 42 -8.70 9.72 -5.95
CA PRO A 42 -9.79 9.61 -6.91
C PRO A 42 -9.23 9.47 -8.33
N SER A 43 -9.73 8.48 -9.06
CA SER A 43 -9.48 8.38 -10.50
C SER A 43 -10.31 9.44 -11.23
N GLN A 44 -9.76 10.01 -12.29
CA GLN A 44 -10.54 10.86 -13.20
C GLN A 44 -11.48 10.02 -14.08
N GLU A 45 -11.21 8.72 -14.21
CA GLU A 45 -12.06 7.79 -14.95
C GLU A 45 -13.13 7.20 -14.02
N ALA A 46 -14.40 7.30 -14.42
CA ALA A 46 -15.55 6.75 -13.70
C ALA A 46 -15.69 5.22 -13.87
N ARG A 47 -14.57 4.49 -13.90
CA ARG A 47 -14.55 3.02 -14.05
C ARG A 47 -13.76 2.36 -12.93
N ILE A 48 -14.15 1.15 -12.59
CA ILE A 48 -13.37 0.29 -11.69
C ILE A 48 -12.04 -0.04 -12.41
N PRO A 49 -10.87 0.15 -11.77
CA PRO A 49 -9.57 -0.11 -12.37
C PRO A 49 -9.25 -1.62 -12.39
N SER A 50 -10.09 -2.39 -13.07
CA SER A 50 -10.00 -3.84 -13.23
C SER A 50 -10.49 -4.22 -14.62
N SER A 51 -9.72 -5.02 -15.37
CA SER A 51 -10.16 -5.54 -16.68
C SER A 51 -11.36 -6.49 -16.56
N LYS A 52 -11.56 -7.07 -15.36
CA LYS A 52 -12.71 -7.91 -15.04
C LYS A 52 -13.93 -7.12 -14.57
N GLY A 53 -13.82 -5.79 -14.47
CA GLY A 53 -14.92 -4.91 -14.06
C GLY A 53 -15.29 -4.98 -12.56
N VAL A 54 -14.54 -5.73 -11.74
CA VAL A 54 -14.81 -5.89 -10.31
C VAL A 54 -13.52 -5.90 -9.50
N ILE A 55 -13.60 -5.41 -8.25
CA ILE A 55 -12.60 -5.56 -7.20
C ILE A 55 -13.34 -6.09 -5.97
N GLU A 56 -13.02 -7.30 -5.54
CA GLU A 56 -13.78 -8.00 -4.48
C GLU A 56 -13.11 -7.90 -3.11
N SER A 57 -13.93 -7.57 -2.11
CA SER A 57 -13.63 -7.62 -0.68
C SER A 57 -14.08 -8.90 -0.02
#